data_AF-A0A0D0I6I5-F1
#
_entry.id   AF-A0A0D0I6I5-F1
#
_cell.length_a   1.000
_cell.length_b   1.000
_cell.length_c   1.000
_cell.angle_alpha   90.00
_cell.angle_beta   90.00
_cell.angle_gamma   90.00
#
_symmetry.space_group_name_H-M   'P 1'
#
loop_
_entity.id
_entity.type
_entity.pdbx_description
1 polymer ?
#
loop_
_entity_poly.entity_id
_entity_poly.type
_entity_poly.pdbx_seq_one_letter_code
_entity_poly.pdbx_strand_id
1 'polypeptide(L)'
;MREWASGIRLSAFSVIMLSLVVLGAWVLVPTLGTFIDQRQKISALEQSIQVSEDQIAALEKERERWSDPAYITTQARERLYYVKPGEVVYLIDNDLDPAALPQQQGPVSDTLEETPSDWMPQLLRTLTSAGLSDTAAVSR
;
A
#
# COMPACT_ATOMS: atom_id res chain seq x y z
N MET A 1 69.10 -1.00 -24.70
CA MET A 1 67.90 -1.37 -23.90
C MET A 1 66.94 -2.26 -24.72
N ARG A 2 67.40 -3.36 -25.34
CA ARG A 2 66.53 -4.30 -26.10
C ARG A 2 66.91 -5.78 -25.93
N GLU A 3 67.72 -6.13 -24.93
CA GLU A 3 68.28 -7.48 -24.78
C GLU A 3 67.47 -8.39 -23.84
N TRP A 4 66.47 -7.85 -23.12
CA TRP A 4 65.64 -8.63 -22.18
C TRP A 4 64.63 -9.58 -22.87
N ALA A 5 64.40 -9.44 -24.18
CA ALA A 5 63.39 -10.23 -24.88
C ALA A 5 63.90 -11.59 -25.42
N SER A 6 65.21 -11.87 -25.38
CA SER A 6 65.79 -13.08 -26.00
C SER A 6 65.77 -14.33 -25.12
N GLY A 7 65.28 -14.22 -23.88
CA GLY A 7 65.18 -15.35 -22.93
C GLY A 7 63.89 -16.16 -23.03
N ILE A 8 62.88 -15.68 -23.77
CA ILE A 8 61.68 -16.48 -24.03
C ILE A 8 62.04 -17.47 -25.13
N ARG A 9 62.41 -18.69 -24.72
CA ARG A 9 62.43 -19.83 -25.64
C ARG A 9 60.99 -20.06 -26.09
N LEU A 10 60.58 -19.34 -27.14
CA LEU A 10 59.34 -19.53 -27.88
C LEU A 10 59.41 -20.92 -28.53
N SER A 11 59.22 -21.94 -27.71
CA SER A 11 58.99 -23.29 -28.20
C SER A 11 57.65 -23.29 -28.91
N ALA A 12 57.54 -23.99 -30.04
CA ALA A 12 56.27 -24.19 -30.74
C ALA A 12 55.17 -24.67 -29.77
N PHE A 13 55.55 -25.47 -28.78
CA PHE A 13 54.69 -25.90 -27.68
C PHE A 13 54.07 -24.74 -26.88
N SER A 14 54.85 -23.72 -26.51
CA SER A 14 54.35 -22.55 -25.77
C SER A 14 53.36 -21.73 -26.60
N VAL A 15 53.62 -21.62 -27.91
CA VAL A 15 52.71 -20.95 -28.85
C VAL A 15 51.40 -21.74 -28.97
N ILE A 16 51.47 -23.06 -29.10
CA ILE A 16 50.28 -23.94 -29.16
C ILE A 16 49.48 -23.83 -27.86
N MET A 17 50.12 -23.89 -26.70
CA MET A 17 49.44 -23.80 -25.40
C MET A 17 48.73 -22.45 -25.22
N LEU A 18 49.41 -21.35 -25.55
CA LEU A 18 48.80 -20.02 -25.48
C LEU A 18 47.62 -19.91 -26.46
N SER A 19 47.75 -20.45 -27.67
CA SER A 19 46.66 -20.47 -28.66
C SER A 19 45.46 -21.26 -28.15
N LEU A 20 45.68 -22.38 -27.47
CA LEU A 20 44.62 -23.22 -26.90
C LEU A 20 43.87 -22.52 -25.77
N VAL A 21 44.60 -21.80 -24.89
CA VAL A 21 44.01 -20.97 -23.84
C VAL A 21 43.16 -19.84 -24.43
N VAL A 22 43.68 -19.14 -25.44
CA VAL A 22 42.96 -18.04 -26.10
C VAL A 22 41.70 -18.56 -26.80
N LEU A 23 41.79 -19.67 -27.53
CA LEU A 23 40.62 -20.31 -28.16
C LEU A 23 39.60 -20.77 -27.12
N GLY A 24 40.04 -21.38 -26.02
CA GLY A 24 39.17 -21.80 -24.92
C GLY A 24 38.45 -20.61 -24.29
N ALA A 25 39.18 -19.53 -24.02
CA ALA A 25 38.60 -18.29 -23.50
C ALA A 25 37.61 -17.65 -24.48
N TRP A 26 37.94 -17.62 -25.78
CA TRP A 26 37.05 -17.08 -26.81
C TRP A 26 35.70 -17.80 -26.82
N VAL A 27 35.70 -19.12 -26.73
CA VAL A 27 34.45 -19.91 -26.74
C VAL A 27 33.62 -19.68 -25.48
N LEU A 28 34.27 -19.46 -24.33
CA LEU A 28 33.60 -19.38 -23.03
C LEU A 28 33.08 -17.97 -22.68
N VAL A 29 33.73 -16.91 -23.15
CA VAL A 29 33.32 -15.53 -22.84
C VAL A 29 31.88 -15.21 -23.28
N PRO A 30 31.41 -15.58 -24.49
CA PRO A 30 30.03 -15.33 -24.92
C PRO A 30 28.97 -16.02 -24.04
N THR A 31 29.27 -17.20 -23.50
CA THR A 31 28.30 -18.01 -22.74
C THR A 31 28.05 -17.47 -21.33
N LEU A 32 29.05 -16.80 -20.74
CA LEU A 32 28.90 -16.16 -19.43
C LEU A 32 27.93 -14.96 -19.49
N GLY A 33 28.03 -14.15 -20.54
CA GLY A 33 27.14 -13.01 -20.74
C GLY A 33 25.69 -13.43 -20.96
N THR A 34 25.45 -14.46 -21.79
CA THR A 34 24.10 -14.96 -22.06
C THR A 34 23.46 -15.61 -20.84
N PHE A 35 24.22 -16.32 -20.02
CA PHE A 35 23.68 -16.93 -18.79
C PHE A 35 23.18 -15.87 -17.79
N ILE A 36 23.93 -14.78 -17.60
CA ILE A 36 23.53 -13.67 -16.72
C ILE A 36 22.28 -12.98 -17.27
N ASP A 37 22.25 -12.67 -18.57
CA ASP A 37 21.10 -12.06 -19.24
C ASP A 37 19.85 -12.95 -19.17
N GLN A 38 20.00 -14.27 -19.34
CA GLN A 38 18.91 -15.23 -19.17
C GLN A 38 18.35 -15.22 -17.74
N ARG A 39 19.21 -15.17 -16.73
CA ARG A 39 18.77 -15.10 -15.32
C ARG A 39 18.00 -13.81 -15.03
N GLN A 40 18.45 -12.68 -15.57
CA GLN A 40 17.74 -11.41 -15.44
C GLN A 40 16.38 -11.46 -16.15
N LYS A 41 16.32 -12.03 -17.37
CA LYS A 41 15.06 -12.21 -18.10
C LYS A 41 14.06 -13.09 -17.35
N ILE A 42 14.52 -14.21 -16.78
CA ILE A 42 13.66 -15.10 -15.99
C ILE A 42 13.08 -14.35 -14.79
N SER A 43 13.92 -13.66 -14.02
CA SER A 43 13.47 -12.90 -12.84
C SER A 43 12.48 -11.78 -13.21
N ALA A 44 12.74 -11.04 -14.29
CA ALA A 44 11.82 -10.02 -14.78
C ALA A 44 10.48 -10.62 -15.25
N LEU A 45 10.51 -11.78 -15.90
CA LEU A 45 9.32 -12.45 -16.40
C LEU A 45 8.48 -13.03 -15.24
N GLU A 46 9.13 -13.65 -14.24
CA GLU A 46 8.48 -14.10 -13.01
C GLU A 46 7.77 -12.95 -12.29
N GLN A 47 8.44 -11.79 -12.17
CA GLN A 47 7.82 -10.59 -11.61
C GLN A 47 6.62 -10.13 -12.44
N SER A 48 6.71 -10.17 -13.77
CA SER A 48 5.59 -9.78 -14.65
C SER A 48 4.39 -10.72 -14.53
N ILE A 49 4.63 -12.01 -14.28
CA ILE A 49 3.57 -13.00 -14.04
C ILE A 49 2.86 -12.68 -12.74
N GLN A 50 3.60 -12.48 -11.64
CA GLN A 50 3.00 -12.14 -10.34
C GLN A 50 2.14 -10.87 -10.43
N VAL A 51 2.66 -9.81 -11.05
CA VAL A 51 1.90 -8.56 -11.24
C VAL A 51 0.65 -8.77 -12.08
N SER A 52 0.68 -9.67 -13.06
CA SER A 52 -0.49 -9.99 -13.89
C SER A 52 -1.52 -10.82 -13.11
N GLU A 53 -1.07 -11.80 -12.32
CA GLU A 53 -1.93 -12.60 -11.46
C GLU A 53 -2.64 -11.74 -10.40
N ASP A 54 -1.93 -10.81 -9.77
CA ASP A 54 -2.51 -9.86 -8.81
C ASP A 54 -3.58 -8.98 -9.45
N GLN A 55 -3.34 -8.50 -10.68
CA GLN A 55 -4.31 -7.72 -11.44
C GLN A 55 -5.55 -8.55 -11.79
N ILE A 56 -5.38 -9.80 -12.21
CA ILE A 56 -6.50 -10.71 -12.49
C ILE A 56 -7.32 -10.92 -11.22
N ALA A 57 -6.69 -11.22 -10.08
CA ALA A 57 -7.38 -11.41 -8.82
C ALA A 57 -8.15 -10.15 -8.36
N ALA A 58 -7.56 -8.96 -8.55
CA ALA A 58 -8.23 -7.70 -8.25
C ALA A 58 -9.46 -7.47 -9.15
N LEU A 59 -9.33 -7.74 -10.45
CA LEU A 59 -10.42 -7.62 -11.42
C LEU A 59 -11.54 -8.63 -11.18
N GLU A 60 -11.20 -9.87 -10.81
CA GLU A 60 -12.18 -10.89 -10.43
C GLU A 60 -12.98 -10.48 -9.20
N LYS A 61 -12.30 -9.97 -8.16
CA LYS A 61 -12.95 -9.43 -6.96
C LYS A 61 -13.82 -8.22 -7.27
N GLU A 62 -13.39 -7.37 -8.19
CA GLU A 62 -14.22 -6.27 -8.66
C GLU A 62 -15.46 -6.79 -9.39
N ARG A 63 -15.30 -7.70 -10.34
CA ARG A 63 -16.40 -8.37 -11.06
C ARG A 63 -17.42 -9.01 -10.12
N GLU A 64 -16.97 -9.70 -9.08
CA GLU A 64 -17.85 -10.28 -8.06
C GLU A 64 -18.65 -9.20 -7.33
N ARG A 65 -18.00 -8.08 -6.93
CA ARG A 65 -18.71 -6.94 -6.32
C ARG A 65 -19.76 -6.33 -7.24
N TRP A 66 -19.47 -6.19 -8.54
CA TRP A 66 -20.43 -5.70 -9.53
C TRP A 66 -21.56 -6.71 -9.81
N SER A 67 -21.46 -7.97 -9.38
CA SER A 67 -22.56 -8.93 -9.52
C SER A 67 -23.66 -8.77 -8.47
N ASP A 68 -23.38 -8.08 -7.37
CA ASP A 68 -24.35 -7.78 -6.32
C ASP A 68 -25.24 -6.57 -6.71
N PRO A 69 -26.57 -6.76 -6.86
CA PRO A 69 -27.49 -5.67 -7.14
C PRO A 69 -27.45 -4.53 -6.11
N ALA A 70 -27.18 -4.84 -4.82
CA ALA A 70 -27.08 -3.83 -3.77
C ALA A 70 -25.90 -2.89 -4.02
N TYR A 71 -24.74 -3.44 -4.43
CA TYR A 71 -23.56 -2.66 -4.78
C TYR A 71 -23.82 -1.73 -5.97
N ILE A 72 -24.46 -2.25 -7.04
CA ILE A 72 -24.82 -1.44 -8.22
C ILE A 72 -25.75 -0.29 -7.82
N THR A 73 -26.80 -0.56 -7.03
CA THR A 73 -27.76 0.49 -6.64
C THR A 73 -27.12 1.58 -5.77
N THR A 74 -26.17 1.20 -4.90
CA THR A 74 -25.42 2.15 -4.08
C THR A 74 -24.51 3.03 -4.95
N GLN A 75 -23.73 2.42 -5.85
CA GLN A 75 -22.85 3.16 -6.77
C GLN A 75 -23.65 4.09 -7.72
N ALA A 76 -24.79 3.62 -8.22
CA ALA A 76 -25.66 4.43 -9.06
C ALA A 76 -26.26 5.63 -8.31
N ARG A 77 -26.62 5.45 -7.03
CA ARG A 77 -27.14 6.54 -6.20
C ARG A 77 -26.06 7.56 -5.86
N GLU A 78 -24.88 7.11 -5.44
CA GLU A 78 -23.77 7.99 -5.04
C GLU A 78 -23.19 8.78 -6.21
N ARG A 79 -23.03 8.15 -7.38
CA ARG A 79 -22.36 8.77 -8.54
C ARG A 79 -23.31 9.40 -9.54
N LEU A 80 -24.47 8.79 -9.76
CA LEU A 80 -25.41 9.19 -10.82
C LEU A 80 -26.71 9.77 -10.27
N TYR A 81 -26.85 9.87 -8.93
CA TYR A 81 -28.06 10.35 -8.25
C TYR A 81 -29.33 9.59 -8.68
N TYR A 82 -29.18 8.32 -9.09
CA TYR A 82 -30.32 7.48 -9.45
C TYR A 82 -31.12 7.06 -8.23
N VAL A 83 -32.43 6.99 -8.42
CA VAL A 83 -33.40 6.63 -7.38
C VAL A 83 -34.39 5.60 -7.87
N LYS A 84 -34.99 4.88 -6.91
CA LYS A 84 -36.03 3.91 -7.23
C LYS A 84 -37.33 4.66 -7.59
N PRO A 85 -38.19 4.08 -8.45
CA PRO A 85 -39.51 4.66 -8.71
C PRO A 85 -40.29 4.87 -7.41
N GLY A 86 -40.76 6.09 -7.16
CA GLY A 86 -41.50 6.47 -5.95
C GLY A 86 -40.67 7.01 -4.78
N GLU A 87 -39.35 7.08 -4.91
CA GLU A 87 -38.44 7.67 -3.92
C GLU A 87 -38.34 9.20 -4.13
N VAL A 88 -38.49 9.99 -3.06
CA VAL A 88 -38.41 11.46 -3.11
C VAL A 88 -37.04 11.92 -2.62
N VAL A 89 -36.28 12.60 -3.48
CA VAL A 89 -34.93 13.11 -3.16
C VAL A 89 -35.01 14.54 -2.68
N TYR A 90 -34.39 14.84 -1.54
CA TYR A 90 -34.17 16.21 -1.09
C TYR A 90 -32.71 16.60 -1.40
N LEU A 91 -32.53 17.54 -2.33
CA LEU A 91 -31.25 18.25 -2.46
C LEU A 91 -31.25 19.42 -1.49
N ILE A 92 -30.32 19.41 -0.53
CA ILE A 92 -30.09 20.57 0.32
C ILE A 92 -29.16 21.50 -0.46
N ASP A 93 -29.74 22.52 -1.09
CA ASP A 93 -28.98 23.66 -1.56
C ASP A 93 -28.70 24.56 -0.35
N ASN A 94 -27.44 24.66 0.05
CA ASN A 94 -27.03 25.48 1.19
C ASN A 94 -26.90 26.94 0.73
N ASP A 95 -28.03 27.54 0.31
CA ASP A 95 -28.15 28.98 0.08
C ASP A 95 -28.43 29.72 1.41
N LEU A 96 -27.74 29.27 2.47
CA LEU A 96 -27.75 29.95 3.75
C LEU A 96 -26.77 31.11 3.66
N ASP A 97 -27.20 32.29 4.12
CA ASP A 97 -26.32 33.42 4.34
C ASP A 97 -25.09 32.92 5.14
N PRO A 98 -23.84 33.17 4.70
CA PRO A 98 -22.66 32.78 5.45
C PRO A 98 -22.66 33.28 6.91
N ALA A 99 -23.42 34.33 7.22
CA ALA A 99 -23.65 34.79 8.59
C ALA A 99 -24.56 33.87 9.45
N ALA A 100 -25.38 33.03 8.82
CA ALA A 100 -26.27 32.06 9.45
C ALA A 100 -25.67 30.65 9.56
N LEU A 101 -24.53 30.40 8.90
CA LEU A 101 -23.77 29.16 9.06
C LEU A 101 -23.17 29.09 10.47
N PRO A 102 -23.31 27.97 11.20
CA PRO A 102 -22.56 27.76 12.43
C PRO A 102 -21.07 27.98 12.12
N GLN A 103 -20.40 28.83 12.89
CA GLN A 103 -18.96 29.03 12.68
C GLN A 103 -18.26 27.69 12.76
N GLN A 104 -17.57 27.32 11.68
CA GLN A 104 -16.69 26.16 11.68
C GLN A 104 -15.72 26.35 12.85
N GLN A 105 -15.63 25.32 13.70
CA GLN A 105 -14.74 25.31 14.84
C GLN A 105 -13.36 25.72 14.34
N GLY A 106 -12.83 26.83 14.86
CA GLY A 106 -11.54 27.37 14.45
C GLY A 106 -10.43 26.33 14.62
N PRO A 107 -9.25 26.56 14.02
CA PRO A 107 -8.12 25.64 14.12
C PRO A 107 -7.92 25.25 15.59
N VAL A 108 -8.00 23.94 15.86
CA VAL A 108 -7.78 23.38 17.18
C VAL A 108 -6.38 23.83 17.60
N SER A 109 -6.29 24.53 18.73
CA SER A 109 -5.02 25.05 19.21
C SER A 109 -4.03 23.90 19.44
N ASP A 110 -2.80 24.03 18.95
CA ASP A 110 -1.71 23.06 19.18
C ASP A 110 -1.30 22.95 20.65
N THR A 111 -1.85 23.84 21.50
CA THR A 111 -1.73 23.78 22.95
C THR A 111 -2.74 22.78 23.49
N LEU A 112 -2.24 21.59 23.82
CA LEU A 112 -2.97 20.60 24.60
C LEU A 112 -3.11 21.12 26.04
N GLU A 113 -4.28 21.66 26.36
CA GLU A 113 -4.67 21.91 27.74
C GLU A 113 -5.19 20.59 28.30
N GLU A 114 -4.27 19.79 28.88
CA GLU A 114 -4.64 18.58 29.61
C GLU A 114 -5.47 18.97 30.82
N THR A 115 -6.80 18.96 30.68
CA THR A 115 -7.69 18.92 31.83
C THR A 115 -7.46 17.56 32.49
N PRO A 116 -6.93 17.48 33.73
CA PRO A 116 -6.72 16.21 34.40
C PRO A 116 -8.08 15.59 34.68
N SER A 117 -8.55 14.76 33.75
CA SER A 117 -9.78 14.01 33.89
C SER A 117 -9.44 12.77 34.70
N ASP A 118 -9.49 12.91 36.02
CA ASP A 118 -9.35 11.81 36.96
C ASP A 118 -10.63 10.95 36.96
N TRP A 119 -10.89 10.30 35.82
CA TRP A 119 -12.07 9.47 35.57
C TRP A 119 -12.19 8.32 36.58
N MET A 120 -11.07 7.78 37.04
CA MET A 120 -11.02 6.66 37.96
C MET A 120 -11.60 7.02 39.34
N PRO A 121 -11.09 8.03 40.07
CA PRO A 121 -11.70 8.45 41.34
C PRO A 121 -13.06 9.13 41.15
N GLN A 122 -13.39 9.66 39.98
CA GLN A 122 -14.73 10.19 39.70
C GLN A 122 -15.77 9.06 39.54
N LEU A 123 -15.43 7.98 38.83
CA LEU A 123 -16.26 6.79 38.71
C LEU A 123 -16.45 6.11 40.08
N LEU A 124 -15.38 5.98 40.86
CA LEU A 124 -15.45 5.42 42.21
C LEU A 124 -16.31 6.27 43.16
N ARG A 125 -16.23 7.61 43.05
CA ARG A 125 -17.12 8.52 43.79
C ARG A 125 -18.58 8.35 43.40
N THR A 126 -18.89 8.22 42.12
CA THR A 126 -20.28 8.03 41.66
C THR A 126 -20.84 6.69 42.14
N LEU A 127 -20.06 5.60 42.09
CA LEU A 127 -20.50 4.30 42.58
C LEU A 127 -20.73 4.29 44.09
N THR A 128 -19.82 4.91 44.86
CA THR A 128 -19.97 5.01 46.31
C THR A 128 -21.10 5.95 46.71
N SER A 129 -21.27 7.09 46.03
CA SER A 129 -22.39 8.01 46.30
C SER A 129 -23.73 7.40 45.96
N ALA A 130 -23.82 6.62 44.87
CA ALA A 130 -25.04 5.92 44.49
C ALA A 130 -25.36 4.74 45.42
N GLY A 131 -24.35 4.10 46.01
CA GLY A 131 -24.54 3.04 47.01
C GLY A 131 -24.87 3.57 48.41
N LEU A 132 -24.41 4.78 48.74
CA LEU A 132 -24.63 5.44 50.03
C LEU A 132 -25.77 6.46 50.00
N SER A 133 -26.39 6.71 48.85
CA SER A 133 -27.58 7.55 48.79
C SER A 133 -28.68 6.84 49.54
N ASP A 134 -28.91 7.29 50.78
CA ASP A 134 -30.02 6.88 51.61
C ASP A 134 -31.29 7.13 50.79
N THR A 135 -32.00 6.06 50.42
CA THR A 135 -33.27 6.20 49.74
C THR A 135 -34.20 6.84 50.76
N ALA A 136 -34.37 8.16 50.65
CA ALA A 136 -35.43 8.86 51.36
C ALA A 136 -36.73 8.22 50.89
N ALA A 137 -37.17 7.21 51.65
CA ALA A 137 -38.41 6.50 51.41
C ALA A 137 -39.50 7.56 51.48
N VAL A 138 -40.05 7.88 50.31
CA VAL A 138 -41.24 8.72 50.20
C VAL A 138 -42.34 8.02 50.99
N SER A 139 -42.54 8.48 52.22
CA SER A 139 -43.68 8.07 53.05
C SER A 139 -44.94 8.71 52.46
N ARG A 140 -45.89 7.83 52.15
CA ARG A 140 -47.24 8.09 51.64
C ARG A 140 -48.04 9.02 52.55
#